data_AF-A0A0F8Z6H3-F1
#
_entry.id   AF-A0A0F8Z6H3-F1
#
_cell.length_a   1.000
_cell.length_b   1.000
_cell.length_c   1.000
_cell.angle_alpha   90.00
_cell.angle_beta   90.00
_cell.angle_gamma   90.00
#
_symmetry.space_group_name_H-M   'P 1'
#
loop_
_entity.id
_entity.type
_entity.pdbx_description
1 polymer ?
#
loop_
_entity_poly.entity_id
_entity_poly.type
_entity_poly.pdbx_seq_one_letter_code
_entity_poly.pdbx_strand_id
1 'polypeptide(L)'
;METLAQRIERHEGRRNKSYKDSKGILTAGIGRNLEHVEFSDEEIDLMFKNDLARAKRGAETFYVYQNLNDIRRDVLIEMVFQMGLL
;
A
#
# COMPACT_ATOMS: atom_id res chain seq x y z
N MET A 1 -11.99 16.71 24.63
CA MET A 1 -11.02 17.65 24.02
C MET A 1 -10.45 17.00 22.78
N GLU A 2 -10.23 17.76 21.71
CA GLU A 2 -9.60 17.28 20.47
C GLU A 2 -8.10 17.03 20.70
N THR A 3 -7.56 15.91 20.21
CA THR A 3 -6.13 15.60 20.31
C THR A 3 -5.32 16.35 19.25
N LEU A 4 -4.00 16.48 19.46
CA LEU A 4 -3.11 17.08 18.46
C LEU A 4 -3.21 16.39 17.10
N ALA A 5 -3.25 15.05 17.09
CA ALA A 5 -3.34 14.25 15.87
C ALA A 5 -4.65 14.52 15.11
N GLN A 6 -5.79 14.58 15.81
CA GLN A 6 -7.09 14.90 15.22
C GLN A 6 -7.09 16.29 14.58
N ARG A 7 -6.51 17.27 15.27
CA ARG A 7 -6.43 18.65 14.76
C ARG A 7 -5.56 18.74 13.50
N ILE A 8 -4.41 18.05 13.47
CA ILE A 8 -3.53 17.99 12.30
C ILE A 8 -4.24 17.31 11.14
N GLU A 9 -4.84 16.13 11.36
CA GLU A 9 -5.56 15.40 10.31
C GLU A 9 -6.73 16.20 9.74
N ARG A 10 -7.44 16.99 10.56
CA ARG A 10 -8.51 17.88 10.09
C ARG A 10 -7.99 19.02 9.21
N HIS A 11 -6.84 19.62 9.56
CA HIS A 11 -6.30 20.77 8.81
C HIS A 11 -5.59 20.36 7.52
N GLU A 12 -4.80 19.28 7.57
CA GLU A 12 -4.07 18.75 6.41
C GLU A 12 -4.98 17.92 5.50
N GLY A 13 -5.94 17.20 6.09
CA GLY A 13 -6.83 16.28 5.40
C GLY A 13 -6.17 14.94 5.06
N ARG A 14 -6.89 13.85 5.30
CA ARG A 14 -6.47 12.51 4.84
C ARG A 14 -6.83 12.29 3.38
N ARG A 15 -5.89 11.75 2.60
CA ARG A 15 -6.08 11.31 1.21
C ARG A 15 -5.57 9.88 1.02
N ASN A 16 -6.41 9.04 0.41
CA ASN A 16 -6.09 7.64 0.11
C ASN A 16 -5.37 7.46 -1.23
N LYS A 17 -5.19 8.56 -1.99
CA LYS A 17 -4.43 8.61 -3.24
C LYS A 17 -3.49 9.81 -3.17
N SER A 18 -2.37 9.71 -3.88
CA SER A 18 -1.48 10.85 -4.06
C SER A 18 -2.20 11.99 -4.79
N TYR A 19 -1.82 13.22 -4.48
CA TYR A 19 -2.34 14.44 -5.07
C TYR A 19 -1.19 15.43 -5.28
N LYS A 20 -1.39 16.44 -6.13
CA LYS A 20 -0.50 17.59 -6.21
C LYS A 20 -0.97 18.65 -5.22
N ASP A 21 -0.07 19.14 -4.38
CA ASP A 21 -0.37 20.21 -3.43
C ASP A 21 -0.47 21.58 -4.11
N SER A 22 -0.64 22.66 -3.33
CA SER A 22 -0.73 24.02 -3.85
C SER A 22 0.54 24.52 -4.56
N LYS A 23 1.67 23.82 -4.39
CA LYS A 23 2.95 24.09 -5.04
C LYS A 23 3.23 23.14 -6.20
N GLY A 24 2.31 22.22 -6.51
CA GLY A 24 2.48 21.23 -7.58
C GLY A 24 3.38 20.05 -7.21
N ILE A 25 3.69 19.86 -5.92
CA ILE A 25 4.55 18.78 -5.41
C ILE A 25 3.69 17.54 -5.16
N LEU A 26 4.22 16.35 -5.48
CA LEU A 26 3.52 15.09 -5.23
C LEU A 26 3.46 14.80 -3.72
N THR A 27 2.24 14.71 -3.19
CA THR A 27 1.95 14.58 -1.77
C THR A 27 0.93 13.46 -1.53
N ALA A 28 1.00 12.76 -0.39
CA ALA A 28 0.07 11.69 -0.05
C ALA A 28 -0.24 11.59 1.44
N GLY A 29 -1.25 10.79 1.79
CA GLY A 29 -1.64 10.54 3.18
C GLY A 29 -2.17 11.79 3.86
N ILE A 30 -1.47 12.25 4.89
CA ILE A 30 -1.75 13.48 5.64
C ILE A 30 -0.57 14.44 5.38
N GLY A 31 -0.63 15.20 4.29
CA GLY A 31 0.36 16.23 3.97
C GLY A 31 1.81 15.77 3.71
N ARG A 32 2.06 14.47 3.46
CA ARG A 32 3.43 13.96 3.28
C ARG A 32 3.95 14.22 1.86
N ASN A 33 5.00 15.04 1.76
CA ASN A 33 5.71 15.32 0.52
C ASN A 33 6.55 14.10 0.08
N LEU A 34 6.21 13.50 -1.06
CA LEU A 34 6.84 12.29 -1.57
C LEU A 34 8.10 12.55 -2.41
N GLU A 35 8.38 13.79 -2.76
CA GLU A 35 9.56 14.17 -3.54
C GLU A 35 10.77 14.49 -2.65
N HIS A 36 10.52 14.89 -1.40
CA HIS A 36 11.57 15.36 -0.48
C HIS A 36 11.74 14.50 0.78
N VAL A 37 10.77 13.66 1.11
CA VAL A 37 10.82 12.83 2.33
C VAL A 37 10.84 11.36 1.93
N GLU A 38 12.02 10.74 2.04
CA GLU A 38 12.22 9.30 1.84
C GLU A 38 11.39 8.49 2.84
N PHE A 39 10.86 7.35 2.39
CA PHE A 39 10.19 6.42 3.28
C PHE A 39 11.19 5.79 4.24
N SER A 40 10.80 5.64 5.50
CA SER A 40 11.58 4.82 6.43
C SER A 40 11.38 3.33 6.10
N ASP A 41 12.29 2.48 6.56
CA ASP A 41 12.18 1.03 6.40
C ASP A 41 10.86 0.50 6.99
N GLU A 42 10.41 1.05 8.13
CA GLU A 42 9.14 0.65 8.74
C GLU A 42 7.93 1.03 7.89
N GLU A 43 7.98 2.18 7.20
CA GLU A 43 6.91 2.58 6.27
C GLU A 43 6.89 1.66 5.05
N ILE A 44 8.06 1.33 4.50
CA ILE A 44 8.20 0.41 3.36
C ILE A 44 7.70 -0.99 3.75
N ASP A 45 8.12 -1.51 4.89
CA ASP A 45 7.72 -2.82 5.40
C ASP A 45 6.22 -2.92 5.66
N LEU A 46 5.62 -1.86 6.21
CA LEU A 46 4.18 -1.81 6.45
C LEU A 46 3.41 -1.87 5.12
N MET A 47 3.82 -1.09 4.12
CA MET A 47 3.21 -1.12 2.79
C MET A 47 3.39 -2.51 2.15
N PHE A 48 4.62 -3.03 2.12
CA PHE A 48 4.93 -4.33 1.54
C PHE A 48 4.13 -5.46 2.19
N LYS A 49 4.05 -5.50 3.53
CA LYS A 49 3.25 -6.50 4.26
C LYS A 49 1.78 -6.46 3.86
N ASN A 50 1.21 -5.26 3.73
CA ASN A 50 -0.18 -5.09 3.31
C ASN A 50 -0.39 -5.56 1.87
N ASP A 51 0.57 -5.30 0.99
CA ASP A 51 0.51 -5.61 -0.44
C ASP A 51 0.68 -7.11 -0.68
N LEU A 52 1.64 -7.74 0.00
CA LEU A 52 1.85 -9.19 -0.01
C LEU A 52 0.63 -9.93 0.53
N ALA A 53 0.01 -9.43 1.60
CA ALA A 53 -1.22 -10.04 2.13
C ALA A 53 -2.38 -9.95 1.14
N ARG A 54 -2.50 -8.85 0.36
CA ARG A 54 -3.48 -8.74 -0.73
C ARG A 54 -3.17 -9.72 -1.85
N ALA A 55 -1.91 -9.85 -2.26
CA ALA A 55 -1.49 -10.78 -3.30
C ALA A 55 -1.76 -12.24 -2.92
N LYS A 56 -1.47 -12.65 -1.67
CA LYS A 56 -1.78 -13.99 -1.16
C LYS A 56 -3.27 -14.32 -1.25
N ARG A 57 -4.12 -13.43 -0.73
CA ARG A 57 -5.59 -13.59 -0.84
C ARG A 57 -6.06 -13.61 -2.29
N GLY A 58 -5.39 -12.87 -3.17
CA GLY A 58 -5.66 -12.89 -4.58
C GLY A 58 -5.31 -14.23 -5.24
N ALA A 59 -4.13 -14.76 -4.97
CA ALA A 59 -3.69 -16.05 -5.51
C ALA A 59 -4.64 -17.20 -5.09
N GLU A 60 -5.19 -17.14 -3.87
CA GLU A 60 -6.17 -18.10 -3.36
C GLU A 60 -7.49 -18.15 -4.16
N THR A 61 -7.82 -17.12 -4.94
CA THR A 61 -9.05 -17.11 -5.76
C THR A 61 -8.93 -17.94 -7.03
N PHE A 62 -7.72 -18.30 -7.46
CA PHE A 62 -7.51 -19.14 -8.65
C PHE A 62 -7.89 -20.59 -8.34
N TYR A 63 -8.74 -21.19 -9.18
CA TYR A 63 -9.23 -22.56 -8.99
C TYR A 63 -8.11 -23.60 -8.86
N VAL A 64 -6.95 -23.36 -9.48
CA VAL A 64 -5.77 -24.26 -9.43
C VAL A 64 -5.03 -24.21 -8.11
N TYR A 65 -5.17 -23.14 -7.31
CA TYR A 65 -4.30 -22.82 -6.18
C TYR A 65 -4.20 -23.96 -5.16
N GLN A 66 -5.34 -24.61 -4.88
CA GLN A 66 -5.43 -25.71 -3.92
C GLN A 66 -4.61 -26.94 -4.36
N ASN A 67 -4.42 -27.13 -5.67
CA ASN A 67 -3.71 -28.27 -6.26
C ASN A 67 -2.22 -27.99 -6.52
N LEU A 68 -1.75 -26.76 -6.27
CA LEU A 68 -0.34 -26.39 -6.43
C LEU A 68 0.47 -26.81 -5.20
N ASN A 69 1.73 -27.20 -5.42
CA ASN A 69 2.71 -27.30 -4.36
C ASN A 69 3.19 -25.90 -3.95
N ASP A 70 3.86 -25.81 -2.80
CA ASP A 70 4.21 -24.51 -2.19
C ASP A 70 5.05 -23.62 -3.12
N ILE A 71 6.04 -24.18 -3.82
CA ILE A 71 6.85 -23.43 -4.80
C ILE A 71 5.98 -22.79 -5.89
N ARG A 72 4.98 -23.52 -6.41
CA ARG A 72 4.10 -22.98 -7.45
C ARG A 72 3.09 -21.97 -6.88
N ARG A 73 2.69 -22.11 -5.62
CA ARG A 73 1.87 -21.10 -4.93
C ARG A 73 2.64 -19.81 -4.77
N ASP A 74 3.91 -19.88 -4.36
CA ASP A 74 4.78 -18.70 -4.24
C ASP A 74 4.92 -17.97 -5.57
N VAL A 75 5.19 -18.69 -6.66
CA VAL A 75 5.23 -18.10 -8.01
C VAL A 75 3.89 -17.44 -8.37
N LEU A 76 2.76 -18.07 -8.07
CA LEU A 76 1.45 -17.48 -8.34
C LEU A 76 1.20 -16.22 -7.50
N ILE A 77 1.64 -16.20 -6.24
CA ILE A 77 1.58 -15.02 -5.37
C ILE A 77 2.44 -13.88 -5.93
N GLU A 78 3.66 -14.17 -6.38
CA GLU A 78 4.55 -13.19 -7.02
C GLU A 78 3.92 -12.61 -8.29
N MET A 79 3.32 -13.46 -9.12
CA MET A 79 2.59 -13.03 -10.33
C MET A 79 1.42 -12.10 -9.99
N VAL A 80 0.62 -12.45 -8.98
CA VAL A 80 -0.50 -11.60 -8.52
C VAL A 80 0.01 -10.29 -7.92
N PHE A 81 1.15 -10.31 -7.22
CA PHE A 81 1.76 -9.10 -6.66
C PHE A 81 2.20 -8.13 -7.77
N GLN A 82 2.82 -8.65 -8.83
CA GLN A 82 3.34 -7.84 -9.95
C GLN A 82 2.25 -7.33 -10.89
N MET A 83 1.27 -8.16 -11.22
CA MET A 83 0.28 -7.88 -12.27
C MET A 83 -1.11 -7.52 -11.73
N GLY A 84 -1.38 -7.79 -10.45
CA GLY A 84 -2.71 -7.66 -9.85
C GLY A 84 -3.62 -8.86 -10.17
N LEU A 85 -4.85 -8.77 -9.65
CA LEU A 85 -5.97 -9.62 -10.09
C LEU A 85 -6.73 -8.86 -11.17
N LEU A 86 -7.04 -9.53 -12.27
CA LEU A 86 -8.02 -9.04 -13.25
C LEU A 86 -9.43 -9.06 -12.65
#